data_AF-A0A972XKZ9-F1
#
_entry.id   AF-A0A972XKZ9-F1
#
_cell.length_a   1.000
_cell.length_b   1.000
_cell.length_c   1.000
_cell.angle_alpha   90.00
_cell.angle_beta   90.00
_cell.angle_gamma   90.00
#
_symmetry.space_group_name_H-M   'P 1'
#
loop_
_entity.id
_entity.type
_entity.pdbx_description
1 polymer ?
#
loop_
_entity_poly.entity_id
_entity_poly.type
_entity_poly.pdbx_seq_one_letter_code
_entity_poly.pdbx_strand_id
1 'polypeptide(L)'
;LGRKLGFPTANIAYDNTEKILPKNGVYYTVTKIKDKEYVSITNIGIKPSVQESNCISIETHILDFNQSIYGQNISIIFIDRIRNEIKFNHIKDLVNQITKDVYTVRKLNSLHITA
;
A
#
# COMPACT_ATOMS: atom_id res chain seq x y z
N LEU A 1 -2.98 -0.01 13.17
CA LEU A 1 -1.72 0.63 13.63
C LEU A 1 -1.39 1.88 12.81
N GLY A 2 -1.37 1.80 11.47
CA GLY A 2 -1.03 2.92 10.59
C GLY A 2 -1.72 4.25 10.90
N ARG A 3 -3.04 4.26 11.13
CA ARG A 3 -3.79 5.48 11.50
C ARG A 3 -3.23 6.21 12.74
N LYS A 4 -2.78 5.47 13.76
CA LYS A 4 -2.18 6.05 14.98
C LYS A 4 -0.78 6.63 14.72
N LEU A 5 -0.11 6.18 13.66
CA LEU A 5 1.23 6.60 13.26
C LEU A 5 1.23 7.69 12.18
N GLY A 6 0.06 8.21 11.78
CA GLY A 6 -0.07 9.20 10.71
C GLY A 6 -0.14 8.63 9.29
N PHE A 7 -0.14 7.30 9.14
CA PHE A 7 -0.17 6.60 7.86
C PHE A 7 -1.39 5.66 7.77
N PRO A 8 -2.62 6.18 7.67
CA PRO A 8 -3.81 5.34 7.57
C PRO A 8 -3.76 4.44 6.33
N THR A 9 -3.98 3.15 6.52
CA THR A 9 -4.04 2.16 5.44
C THR A 9 -5.45 1.60 5.29
N ALA A 10 -5.91 1.47 4.05
CA ALA A 10 -7.07 0.67 3.69
C ALA A 10 -6.62 -0.80 3.57
N ASN A 11 -7.33 -1.70 4.25
CA ASN A 11 -7.13 -3.14 4.07
C ASN A 11 -7.99 -3.58 2.89
N ILE A 12 -7.39 -4.27 1.93
CA ILE A 12 -8.03 -4.58 0.65
C ILE A 12 -8.42 -6.05 0.64
N ALA A 13 -9.72 -6.30 0.62
CA ALA A 13 -10.24 -7.62 0.28
C ALA A 13 -10.16 -7.81 -1.24
N TYR A 14 -9.73 -9.00 -1.66
CA TYR A 14 -9.71 -9.36 -3.07
C TYR A 14 -10.20 -10.80 -3.23
N ASP A 15 -10.80 -11.08 -4.38
CA ASP A 15 -11.13 -12.44 -4.78
C ASP A 15 -9.84 -13.15 -5.22
N ASN A 16 -9.49 -14.23 -4.52
CA ASN A 16 -8.27 -15.00 -4.74
C ASN A 16 -8.41 -16.08 -5.83
N THR A 17 -9.60 -16.27 -6.41
CA THR A 17 -9.85 -17.31 -7.40
C THR A 17 -9.46 -16.90 -8.83
N GLU A 18 -9.49 -15.60 -9.13
CA GLU A 18 -9.30 -15.09 -10.50
C GLU A 18 -8.14 -14.08 -10.64
N LYS A 19 -7.39 -13.81 -9.56
CA LYS A 19 -6.38 -12.73 -9.54
C LYS A 19 -4.99 -13.24 -9.21
N ILE A 20 -4.04 -12.93 -10.11
CA ILE A 20 -2.61 -13.10 -9.85
C ILE A 20 -2.11 -11.86 -9.12
N LEU A 21 -1.45 -12.06 -7.97
CA LEU A 21 -0.78 -11.00 -7.25
C LEU A 21 0.69 -10.90 -7.65
N PRO A 22 1.26 -9.69 -7.71
CA PRO A 22 2.70 -9.54 -7.84
C PRO A 22 3.39 -10.04 -6.55
N LYS A 23 4.70 -10.26 -6.64
CA LYS A 23 5.52 -10.75 -5.51
C LYS A 23 5.31 -9.88 -4.26
N ASN A 24 5.43 -10.45 -3.07
CA ASN A 24 5.40 -9.65 -1.84
C ASN A 24 6.40 -8.47 -1.86
N GLY A 25 5.99 -7.36 -1.28
CA GLY A 25 6.77 -6.13 -1.23
C GLY A 25 5.90 -4.88 -1.16
N VAL A 26 6.57 -3.74 -1.25
CA VAL A 26 5.95 -2.42 -1.24
C VAL A 26 6.05 -1.80 -2.63
N TYR A 27 4.94 -1.23 -3.06
CA TYR A 27 4.72 -0.76 -4.42
C TYR A 27 4.30 0.70 -4.44
N TYR A 28 4.78 1.44 -5.44
CA TYR A 28 4.12 2.65 -5.91
C TYR A 28 2.90 2.23 -6.72
N THR A 29 1.73 2.70 -6.30
CA THR A 29 0.45 2.40 -6.92
C THR A 29 -0.36 3.68 -7.17
N VAL A 30 -1.38 3.56 -8.01
CA VAL A 30 -2.47 4.53 -8.14
C VAL A 30 -3.76 3.86 -7.68
N THR A 31 -4.47 4.50 -6.76
CA THR A 31 -5.78 4.05 -6.30
C THR A 31 -6.86 4.84 -6.99
N LYS A 32 -7.72 4.13 -7.72
CA LYS A 32 -8.92 4.70 -8.34
C LYS A 32 -10.13 4.51 -7.43
N ILE A 33 -10.78 5.61 -7.09
CA ILE A 33 -12.01 5.66 -6.30
C ILE A 33 -13.03 6.44 -7.12
N LYS A 34 -14.05 5.74 -7.62
CA LYS A 34 -14.98 6.29 -8.63
C LYS A 34 -14.19 6.83 -9.83
N ASP A 35 -14.37 8.11 -10.16
CA ASP A 35 -13.72 8.77 -11.29
C ASP A 35 -12.45 9.55 -10.93
N LYS A 36 -11.92 9.34 -9.71
CA LYS A 36 -10.71 10.01 -9.23
C LYS A 36 -9.58 9.04 -8.97
N GLU A 37 -8.38 9.47 -9.31
CA GLU A 37 -7.14 8.74 -9.11
C GLU A 37 -6.28 9.44 -8.06
N TYR A 38 -5.67 8.64 -7.20
CA TYR A 38 -4.84 9.11 -6.11
C TYR A 38 -3.53 8.31 -6.10
N VAL A 39 -2.41 9.01 -5.95
CA VAL A 39 -1.11 8.37 -5.70
C VAL A 39 -1.19 7.60 -4.39
N SER A 40 -0.69 6.37 -4.39
CA SER A 40 -0.74 5.51 -3.23
C SER A 40 0.48 4.59 -3.11
N ILE A 41 0.58 3.96 -1.94
CA ILE A 41 1.60 2.98 -1.60
C ILE A 41 0.88 1.73 -1.15
N THR A 42 1.14 0.60 -1.82
CA THR A 42 0.53 -0.68 -1.49
C THR A 42 1.57 -1.65 -0.97
N ASN A 43 1.35 -2.20 0.22
CA ASN A 43 2.09 -3.33 0.75
C ASN A 43 1.32 -4.63 0.46
N ILE A 44 2.02 -5.61 -0.11
CA ILE A 44 1.56 -7.00 -0.22
C ILE A 44 2.47 -7.84 0.66
N GLY A 45 1.90 -8.43 1.70
CA GLY A 45 2.63 -9.17 2.71
C GLY A 45 1.89 -10.35 3.29
N ILE A 46 2.50 -11.04 4.25
CA ILE A 46 1.90 -12.18 4.96
C ILE A 46 1.67 -11.78 6.42
N LYS A 47 0.46 -12.01 6.95
CA LYS A 47 0.21 -11.83 8.39
C LYS A 47 0.86 -12.98 9.17
N PRO A 48 1.77 -12.70 10.12
CA PRO A 48 2.44 -13.75 10.87
C PRO A 48 1.56 -14.39 11.97
N SER A 49 0.37 -13.87 12.26
CA SER A 49 -0.34 -14.13 13.52
C SER A 49 -1.77 -14.69 13.38
N VAL A 50 -2.08 -15.41 12.30
CA VAL A 50 -3.34 -16.16 12.19
C VAL A 50 -2.98 -17.62 11.98
N GLN A 51 -3.63 -18.52 12.72
CA GLN A 51 -3.42 -19.98 12.65
C GLN A 51 -3.62 -20.57 11.24
N GLU A 52 -4.10 -19.76 10.29
CA GLU A 52 -4.05 -19.99 8.85
C GLU A 52 -2.77 -19.37 8.27
N SER A 53 -1.69 -20.14 8.31
CA SER A 53 -0.51 -19.87 7.49
C SER A 53 -0.95 -19.72 6.04
N ASN A 54 -0.72 -18.53 5.43
CA ASN A 54 -0.92 -18.14 4.02
C ASN A 54 -1.97 -17.05 3.73
N CYS A 55 -2.52 -16.35 4.73
CA CYS A 55 -3.34 -15.16 4.43
C CYS A 55 -2.47 -13.98 3.95
N ILE A 56 -2.42 -13.78 2.64
CA ILE A 56 -1.87 -12.57 2.02
C ILE A 56 -2.68 -11.36 2.49
N SER A 57 -1.99 -10.29 2.87
CA SER A 57 -2.56 -9.01 3.28
C SER A 57 -2.15 -7.94 2.29
N ILE A 58 -3.15 -7.21 1.80
CA ILE A 58 -2.94 -6.06 0.92
C ILE A 58 -3.37 -4.81 1.69
N GLU A 59 -2.42 -3.92 1.94
CA GLU A 59 -2.64 -2.67 2.67
C GLU A 59 -2.22 -1.49 1.80
N THR A 60 -3.14 -0.54 1.58
CA THR A 60 -2.88 0.62 0.73
C THR A 60 -2.98 1.91 1.53
N HIS A 61 -1.89 2.69 1.54
CA HIS A 61 -1.86 4.06 2.04
C HIS A 61 -2.06 5.01 0.85
N ILE A 62 -3.20 5.71 0.84
CA ILE A 62 -3.52 6.69 -0.20
C ILE A 62 -2.95 8.05 0.23
N LEU A 63 -2.09 8.65 -0.58
CA LEU A 63 -1.45 9.92 -0.25
C LEU A 63 -2.44 11.07 -0.38
N ASP A 64 -2.29 12.06 0.49
CA ASP A 64 -3.09 13.29 0.50
C ASP A 64 -4.61 13.03 0.57
N PHE A 65 -5.00 11.92 1.18
CA PHE A 65 -6.38 11.44 1.26
C PHE A 65 -6.86 11.34 2.71
N ASN A 66 -8.02 11.94 3.01
CA ASN A 66 -8.54 12.07 4.38
C ASN A 66 -9.97 11.53 4.55
N GLN A 67 -10.48 10.73 3.61
CA GLN A 67 -11.85 10.20 3.66
C GLN A 67 -11.88 8.73 4.08
N SER A 68 -13.04 8.29 4.57
CA SER A 68 -13.30 6.88 4.84
C SER A 68 -13.84 6.18 3.59
N ILE A 69 -13.27 5.02 3.26
CA ILE A 69 -13.64 4.23 2.08
C ILE A 69 -14.02 2.78 2.41
N TYR A 70 -14.35 2.51 3.68
CA TYR A 70 -14.84 1.18 4.08
C TYR A 70 -16.08 0.79 3.27
N GLY A 71 -16.09 -0.46 2.79
CA GLY A 71 -17.18 -1.00 1.97
C GLY A 71 -17.23 -0.48 0.53
N GLN A 72 -16.31 0.39 0.11
CA GLN A 72 -16.26 0.87 -1.27
C GLN A 72 -15.39 -0.04 -2.14
N ASN A 73 -15.86 -0.29 -3.36
CA ASN A 73 -15.05 -0.90 -4.40
C ASN A 73 -14.04 0.13 -4.94
N ILE A 74 -12.77 -0.25 -4.95
CA ILE A 74 -11.68 0.55 -5.49
C ILE A 74 -10.85 -0.28 -6.46
N SER A 75 -10.08 0.38 -7.31
CA SER A 75 -9.06 -0.28 -8.14
C SER A 75 -7.67 0.16 -7.71
N ILE A 76 -6.73 -0.78 -7.71
CA ILE A 76 -5.32 -0.51 -7.41
C ILE A 76 -4.53 -0.85 -8.67
N ILE A 77 -3.86 0.17 -9.21
CA ILE A 77 -3.05 0.08 -10.40
C ILE A 77 -1.60 0.05 -9.93
N PHE A 78 -0.89 -1.03 -10.23
CA PHE A 78 0.51 -1.19 -9.85
C PHE A 78 1.41 -0.50 -10.86
N ILE A 79 2.24 0.44 -10.40
CA ILE A 79 3.16 1.20 -11.25
C ILE A 79 4.57 0.63 -11.14
N ASP A 80 5.12 0.56 -9.93
CA ASP A 80 6.48 0.06 -9.72
C ASP A 80 6.67 -0.56 -8.33
N ARG A 81 7.62 -1.48 -8.22
CA ARG A 81 8.01 -2.13 -6.97
C ARG A 81 9.17 -1.38 -6.34
N ILE A 82 8.93 -0.74 -5.19
CA ILE A 82 9.94 0.13 -4.57
C ILE A 82 10.85 -0.60 -3.58
N ARG A 83 10.39 -1.71 -2.95
CA ARG A 83 11.24 -2.57 -2.09
C ARG A 83 10.60 -3.91 -1.71
N ASN A 84 11.42 -4.80 -1.15
CA ASN A 84 10.96 -5.98 -0.39
C ASN A 84 10.29 -5.56 0.94
N GLU A 85 9.54 -6.49 1.56
CA GLU A 85 9.08 -6.36 2.95
C GLU A 85 10.27 -6.32 3.91
N ILE A 86 10.13 -5.57 5.01
CA ILE A 86 11.14 -5.44 6.06
C ILE A 86 10.44 -5.66 7.39
N LYS A 87 10.99 -6.54 8.24
CA LYS A 87 10.56 -6.69 9.62
C LYS A 87 11.23 -5.63 10.48
N PHE A 88 10.45 -4.90 11.26
CA PHE A 88 10.96 -3.87 12.17
C PHE A 88 10.87 -4.34 13.61
N ASN A 89 11.94 -4.12 14.37
CA ASN A 89 11.98 -4.39 15.80
C ASN A 89 11.49 -3.19 16.63
N HIS A 90 11.50 -1.98 16.06
CA HIS A 90 11.06 -0.75 16.71
C HIS A 90 10.10 0.05 15.84
N ILE A 91 9.09 0.65 16.46
CA ILE A 91 8.08 1.48 15.79
C ILE A 91 8.73 2.67 15.07
N LYS A 92 9.79 3.26 15.64
CA LYS A 92 10.53 4.37 15.04
C LYS A 92 11.12 4.00 13.68
N ASP A 93 11.66 2.79 13.55
CA ASP A 93 12.26 2.32 12.30
C ASP A 93 11.20 2.10 11.22
N LEU A 94 10.04 1.57 11.61
CA LEU A 94 8.88 1.46 10.72
C LEU A 94 8.43 2.83 10.20
N VAL A 95 8.26 3.81 11.09
CA VAL A 95 7.86 5.18 10.72
C VAL A 95 8.88 5.84 9.79
N ASN A 96 10.17 5.69 10.11
CA ASN A 96 11.25 6.21 9.26
C ASN A 96 11.21 5.57 7.86
N GLN A 97 10.97 4.27 7.77
CA GLN A 97 10.88 3.60 6.47
C GLN A 97 9.65 4.05 5.68
N ILE A 98 8.47 4.13 6.30
CA ILE A 98 7.27 4.60 5.59
C ILE A 98 7.47 6.02 5.06
N THR A 99 8.14 6.89 5.83
CA THR A 99 8.47 8.25 5.40
C THR A 99 9.37 8.26 4.15
N LYS A 100 10.37 7.37 4.11
CA LYS A 100 11.24 7.18 2.93
C LYS A 100 10.47 6.64 1.73
N ASP A 101 9.55 5.71 1.96
CA ASP A 101 8.71 5.14 0.91
C ASP A 101 7.81 6.22 0.28
N VAL A 102 7.19 7.08 1.09
CA VAL A 102 6.43 8.26 0.63
C VAL A 102 7.28 9.22 -0.18
N TYR A 103 8.48 9.56 0.30
CA TYR A 103 9.40 10.42 -0.44
C TYR A 103 9.76 9.81 -1.81
N THR A 104 10.07 8.52 -1.84
CA THR A 104 10.43 7.79 -3.07
C THR A 104 9.28 7.81 -4.07
N VAL A 105 8.06 7.50 -3.63
CA VAL A 105 6.86 7.50 -4.47
C VAL A 105 6.56 8.89 -5.03
N ARG A 106 6.66 9.95 -4.22
CA ARG A 106 6.46 11.31 -4.71
C ARG A 106 7.50 11.70 -5.77
N LYS A 107 8.76 11.29 -5.57
CA LYS A 107 9.82 11.49 -6.58
C LYS A 107 9.51 10.73 -7.88
N LEU A 108 9.15 9.45 -7.80
CA LEU A 108 8.80 8.63 -8.97
C LEU A 108 7.59 9.20 -9.72
N ASN A 109 6.55 9.65 -8.99
CA ASN A 109 5.37 10.26 -9.59
C ASN A 109 5.72 11.54 -10.37
N SER A 110 6.58 12.40 -9.83
CA SER A 110 6.99 13.62 -10.55
C SER A 110 7.68 13.33 -11.88
N LEU A 111 8.47 12.24 -11.95
CA LEU A 111 9.15 11.84 -13.19
C LEU A 111 8.16 11.30 -14.24
N HIS A 112 7.10 10.61 -13.83
CA HIS A 112 6.07 10.08 -14.74
C HIS A 112 5.18 11.16 -15.36
N ILE A 113 4.96 12.29 -14.66
CA ILE A 113 4.12 13.39 -15.18
C ILE A 113 4.88 14.24 -16.22
N THR A 114 6.21 14.15 -16.25
CA THR A 114 7.04 14.97 -17.15
C THR A 114 7.48 14.24 -18.43
N ALA A 115 7.04 12.99 -18.62
CA ALA A 115 7.35 12.13 -19.77
C ALA A 115 6.11 11.95 -20.64
#